data_AF-A0A842MBX2-F1
#
_entry.id   AF-A0A842MBX2-F1
#
_cell.length_a   1.000
_cell.length_b   1.000
_cell.length_c   1.000
_cell.angle_alpha   90.00
_cell.angle_beta   90.00
_cell.angle_gamma   90.00
#
_symmetry.space_group_name_H-M   'P 1'
#
loop_
_entity.id
_entity.type
_entity.pdbx_description
1 polymer ?
#
loop_
_entity_poly.entity_id
_entity_poly.type
_entity_poly.pdbx_seq_one_letter_code
_entity_poly.pdbx_strand_id
1 'polypeptide(L)'
;MINLIGLAYNGLKWAIESILNMTLFKVSPELVDGFANTIAFLISLTAIYILLVVVSAGKKILGIVILLGWALLVVSMVISAI
;
A
#
# COMPACT_ATOMS: atom_id res chain seq x y z
N MET A 1 4.57 0.12 -22.62
CA MET A 1 4.94 -0.70 -21.44
C MET A 1 4.00 -0.35 -20.30
N ILE A 2 3.42 -1.33 -19.61
CA ILE A 2 2.50 -1.08 -18.48
C ILE A 2 3.34 -0.76 -17.23
N ASN A 3 3.16 0.42 -16.64
CA ASN A 3 3.80 0.80 -15.38
C ASN A 3 2.95 0.33 -14.19
N LEU A 4 3.30 -0.81 -13.59
CA LEU A 4 2.57 -1.41 -12.46
C LEU A 4 2.44 -0.46 -11.26
N ILE A 5 3.47 0.35 -10.99
CA ILE A 5 3.46 1.32 -9.89
C ILE A 5 2.43 2.43 -10.19
N GLY A 6 2.42 2.93 -11.42
CA GLY A 6 1.44 3.94 -11.87
C GLY A 6 0.00 3.41 -11.83
N LEU A 7 -0.21 2.14 -12.21
CA LEU A 7 -1.51 1.50 -12.16
C LEU A 7 -2.00 1.36 -10.71
N ALA A 8 -1.15 0.90 -9.80
CA ALA A 8 -1.46 0.78 -8.38
C ALA A 8 -1.78 2.15 -7.75
N TYR A 9 -0.97 3.17 -8.03
CA TYR A 9 -1.21 4.53 -7.54
C TYR A 9 -2.54 5.11 -8.04
N ASN A 10 -2.83 5.01 -9.34
CA ASN A 10 -4.06 5.52 -9.92
C ASN A 10 -5.30 4.78 -9.40
N GLY A 11 -5.22 3.45 -9.26
CA GLY A 11 -6.31 2.65 -8.68
C GLY A 11 -6.59 3.04 -7.23
N LEU A 12 -5.54 3.30 -6.45
CA LEU A 12 -5.67 3.72 -5.06
C LEU A 12 -6.24 5.14 -4.93
N LYS A 13 -5.77 6.08 -5.76
CA LYS A 13 -6.33 7.43 -5.86
C LYS A 13 -7.83 7.38 -6.15
N TRP A 14 -8.23 6.59 -7.15
CA TRP A 14 -9.64 6.41 -7.51
C TRP A 14 -10.46 5.80 -6.38
N ALA A 15 -9.93 4.80 -5.68
CA ALA A 15 -10.64 4.17 -4.55
C ALA A 15 -10.92 5.18 -3.42
N ILE A 16 -9.92 5.98 -3.05
CA ILE A 16 -10.07 7.01 -2.02
C ILE A 16 -11.07 8.08 -2.48
N GLU A 17 -10.95 8.56 -3.72
CA GLU A 17 -11.90 9.53 -4.31
C GLU A 17 -13.33 8.96 -4.32
N SER A 18 -13.52 7.69 -4.62
CA SER A 18 -14.83 7.03 -4.64
C SER A 18 -15.46 6.99 -3.25
N ILE A 19 -14.67 6.67 -2.21
CA ILE A 19 -15.14 6.65 -0.82
C ILE A 19 -15.54 8.07 -0.36
N LEU A 20 -14.71 9.07 -0.64
CA LEU A 20 -15.04 10.47 -0.32
C LEU A 20 -16.27 10.96 -1.08
N ASN A 21 -16.40 10.61 -2.36
CA ASN A 21 -17.56 10.91 -3.17
C ASN A 21 -18.85 10.32 -2.57
N MET A 22 -18.79 9.07 -2.12
CA MET A 22 -19.95 8.38 -1.53
C MET A 22 -20.34 8.91 -0.14
N THR A 23 -19.41 9.54 0.58
CA THR A 23 -19.61 9.97 1.96
C THR A 23 -19.70 11.48 2.06
N LEU A 24 -18.56 12.17 2.10
CA LEU A 24 -18.44 13.60 2.36
C LEU A 24 -19.02 14.46 1.24
N PHE A 25 -18.75 14.11 -0.02
CA PHE A 25 -19.12 15.00 -1.13
C PHE A 25 -20.62 14.95 -1.43
N LYS A 26 -21.30 13.85 -1.07
CA LYS A 26 -22.77 13.77 -1.11
C LYS A 26 -23.45 14.57 0.00
N VAL A 27 -22.79 14.77 1.14
CA VAL A 27 -23.38 15.43 2.31
C VAL A 27 -23.21 16.95 2.24
N SER A 28 -22.12 17.46 1.67
CA SER A 28 -21.85 18.90 1.62
C SER A 28 -21.05 19.30 0.38
N PRO A 29 -21.70 19.48 -0.78
CA PRO A 29 -21.04 19.83 -2.03
C PRO A 29 -20.27 21.17 -1.98
N GLU A 30 -20.75 22.15 -1.20
CA GLU A 30 -20.08 23.46 -1.05
C GLU A 30 -18.66 23.34 -0.44
N LEU A 31 -18.44 22.36 0.46
CA LEU A 31 -17.13 22.11 1.04
C LEU A 31 -16.17 21.47 0.02
N VAL A 32 -16.72 20.73 -0.94
CA VAL A 32 -15.92 20.12 -2.01
C VAL A 32 -15.35 21.20 -2.90
N ASP A 33 -16.16 22.18 -3.29
CA ASP A 33 -15.73 23.26 -4.17
C ASP A 33 -14.71 24.18 -3.49
N GLY A 34 -14.89 24.46 -2.20
CA GLY A 34 -13.95 25.29 -1.42
C GLY A 34 -12.59 24.63 -1.13
N PHE A 35 -12.56 23.29 -1.02
CA PHE A 35 -11.37 22.55 -0.60
C PHE A 35 -10.86 21.52 -1.61
N ALA A 36 -11.39 21.51 -2.84
CA ALA A 36 -11.09 20.53 -3.88
C ALA A 36 -9.59 20.29 -4.07
N ASN A 37 -8.81 21.37 -4.19
CA ASN A 37 -7.36 21.29 -4.38
C ASN A 37 -6.66 20.65 -3.18
N THR A 38 -7.03 21.04 -1.97
CA THR A 38 -6.47 20.50 -0.73
C THR A 38 -6.80 19.02 -0.58
N ILE A 39 -8.06 18.64 -0.87
CA ILE A 39 -8.51 17.26 -0.79
C ILE A 39 -7.79 16.40 -1.83
N ALA A 40 -7.69 16.85 -3.08
CA ALA A 40 -6.95 16.13 -4.13
C ALA A 40 -5.48 15.90 -3.75
N PHE A 41 -4.84 16.90 -3.13
CA PHE A 41 -3.47 16.78 -2.64
C PHE A 41 -3.36 15.75 -1.50
N LEU A 42 -4.25 15.79 -0.52
CA LEU A 42 -4.26 14.83 0.59
C LEU A 42 -4.54 13.39 0.12
N ILE A 43 -5.43 13.22 -0.86
CA ILE A 43 -5.69 11.91 -1.49
C ILE A 43 -4.41 11.39 -2.15
N SER A 44 -3.72 12.23 -2.92
CA SER A 44 -2.44 11.87 -3.56
C SER A 44 -1.39 11.44 -2.53
N LEU A 45 -1.20 12.22 -1.47
CA LEU A 45 -0.28 11.87 -0.38
C LEU A 45 -0.65 10.57 0.32
N THR A 46 -1.94 10.36 0.59
CA THR A 46 -2.45 9.14 1.22
C THR A 46 -2.19 7.92 0.34
N ALA A 47 -2.40 8.05 -0.97
CA ALA A 47 -2.12 6.98 -1.92
C ALA A 47 -0.64 6.59 -1.91
N ILE A 48 0.27 7.57 -1.92
CA ILE A 48 1.72 7.33 -1.81
C ILE A 48 2.07 6.66 -0.49
N TYR A 49 1.53 7.16 0.63
CA TYR A 49 1.79 6.60 1.96
C TYR A 49 1.40 5.12 2.06
N ILE A 50 0.20 4.76 1.60
CA ILE A 50 -0.28 3.37 1.64
C ILE A 50 0.63 2.46 0.80
N LEU A 51 1.05 2.88 -0.39
CA LEU A 51 1.98 2.11 -1.22
C LEU A 51 3.31 1.85 -0.48
N LEU A 52 3.85 2.87 0.18
CA LEU A 52 5.08 2.73 0.98
C LEU A 52 4.89 1.76 2.16
N VAL A 53 3.77 1.86 2.86
CA VAL A 53 3.44 0.97 3.99
C VAL A 53 3.31 -0.48 3.51
N VAL A 54 2.63 -0.73 2.40
CA VAL A 54 2.47 -2.09 1.85
C VAL A 54 3.82 -2.68 1.44
N VAL A 55 4.67 -1.90 0.77
CA VAL A 55 6.04 -2.34 0.42
C VAL A 55 6.86 -2.63 1.67
N SER A 56 6.76 -1.77 2.69
CA SER A 56 7.46 -1.96 3.97
C SER A 56 6.98 -3.20 4.73
N ALA A 57 5.66 -3.41 4.81
CA ALA A 57 5.06 -4.58 5.43
C ALA A 57 5.45 -5.88 4.70
N GLY A 58 5.44 -5.86 3.35
CA GLY A 58 5.89 -6.97 2.53
C GLY A 58 7.35 -7.35 2.78
N LYS A 59 8.24 -6.36 2.91
CA LYS A 59 9.66 -6.59 3.26
C LYS A 59 9.81 -7.29 4.61
N LYS A 60 9.02 -6.92 5.62
CA LYS A 60 9.04 -7.54 6.95
C LYS A 60 8.64 -9.03 6.90
N ILE A 61 7.57 -9.34 6.17
CA ILE A 61 7.10 -10.73 5.99
C ILE A 61 8.14 -11.56 5.23
N LEU A 62 8.66 -11.04 4.12
CA LEU A 62 9.72 -11.69 3.35
C LEU A 62 10.97 -11.97 4.20
N GLY A 63 11.39 -11.01 5.03
CA GLY A 63 12.52 -11.20 5.94
C GLY A 63 12.33 -12.38 6.90
N ILE A 64 11.13 -12.54 7.48
CA ILE A 64 10.80 -13.67 8.36
C ILE A 64 10.84 -15.00 7.58
N VAL A 65 10.23 -15.04 6.39
CA VAL A 65 10.21 -16.25 5.56
C VAL A 65 11.63 -16.68 5.15
N ILE A 66 12.48 -15.71 4.76
CA ILE A 66 13.87 -15.97 4.42
C ILE A 66 14.63 -16.53 5.63
N LEU A 67 14.47 -15.91 6.81
CA LEU A 67 15.12 -16.36 8.04
C LEU A 67 14.71 -17.78 8.42
N LEU A 68 13.41 -18.10 8.32
CA LEU A 68 12.92 -19.46 8.55
C LEU A 68 13.50 -20.45 7.54
N GLY A 69 13.58 -20.08 6.26
CA GLY A 69 14.18 -20.90 5.22
C GLY A 69 15.64 -21.24 5.52
N TRP A 70 16.43 -20.25 5.93
CA TRP A 70 17.84 -20.47 6.32
C TRP A 70 17.97 -21.30 7.58
N ALA A 71 17.15 -21.06 8.61
CA ALA A 71 17.16 -21.84 9.84
C ALA A 71 16.86 -23.32 9.58
N LEU A 72 15.84 -23.62 8.76
CA LEU A 72 15.50 -24.98 8.34
C LEU A 72 16.65 -25.64 7.57
N LEU A 73 17.33 -24.89 6.69
CA LEU A 73 18.47 -25.40 5.93
C LEU A 73 19.61 -25.82 6.86
N VAL A 74 19.97 -24.96 7.82
CA VAL A 74 21.03 -25.25 8.81
C VAL A 74 20.67 -26.49 9.64
N VAL A 75 19.42 -26.58 10.11
CA VAL A 75 18.95 -27.75 10.86
C VAL A 75 19.09 -29.04 10.04
N SER A 76 18.69 -29.00 8.77
CA SER A 76 18.81 -30.14 7.84
C SER A 76 20.27 -30.58 7.65
N MET A 77 21.19 -29.62 7.51
CA MET A 77 22.62 -29.91 7.35
C MET A 77 23.21 -30.56 8.62
N VAL A 78 22.83 -30.08 9.80
CA VAL A 78 23.28 -30.66 11.07
C VAL A 78 22.75 -32.08 11.24
N ILE A 79 21.47 -32.32 10.96
CA ILE A 79 20.87 -33.66 11.03
C ILE A 79 21.56 -34.62 10.06
N SER A 80 21.86 -34.15 8.84
CA SER A 80 22.51 -34.98 7.82
C SER A 80 23.98 -35.28 8.11
N ALA A 81 24.62 -34.51 8.99
CA ALA A 81 26.03 -34.66 9.36
C ALA A 81 26.26 -35.60 10.57
N ILE A 82 25.19 -36.07 11.21
CA ILE A 82 25.19 -37.03 12.33
C ILE A 82 24.83 -38.41 11.79
#